data_AF-A0A353C9B9-F1
#
_entry.id   AF-A0A353C9B9-F1
#
_cell.length_a   1.000
_cell.length_b   1.000
_cell.length_c   1.000
_cell.angle_alpha   90.00
_cell.angle_beta   90.00
_cell.angle_gamma   90.00
#
_symmetry.space_group_name_H-M   'P 1'
#
loop_
_entity.id
_entity.type
_entity.pdbx_description
1 polymer ?
#
loop_
_entity_poly.entity_id
_entity_poly.type
_entity_poly.pdbx_seq_one_letter_code
_entity_poly.pdbx_strand_id
1 'polypeptide(L)'
;MKTLIFVTVITASLLSLACSGGSTNTSPNTATANKAPANSTAANNAAPPAKADEVPASVKAALPGAQTFTAMHKELTDAQIASIEKDTGGKVTEKDHHSYPGFSTVNGTKTQLGSVTIVKAAGKEIIVVYENKEGSPSIKEIKAEGVPAGFLNQFAGKGHDDDLLLGADIKANGAKDDVAKAITDAVRIDVLSMQALYGKAHSH
;
A
#
# COMPACT_ATOMS: atom_id res chain seq x y z
N MET A 1 17.50 38.46 19.99
CA MET A 1 17.30 38.14 21.42
C MET A 1 15.81 38.02 21.71
N LYS A 2 15.32 36.81 21.94
CA LYS A 2 14.27 36.47 22.92
C LYS A 2 14.06 34.95 22.87
N THR A 3 14.76 34.29 23.79
CA THR A 3 14.67 32.87 24.10
C THR A 3 13.38 32.63 24.89
N LEU A 4 12.58 31.65 24.49
CA LEU A 4 11.48 31.13 25.32
C LEU A 4 11.61 29.61 25.39
N ILE A 5 12.09 29.18 26.55
CA ILE A 5 12.18 27.79 27.02
C ILE A 5 10.79 27.41 27.54
N PHE A 6 10.26 26.24 27.14
CA PHE A 6 9.14 25.63 27.84
C PHE A 6 9.48 24.20 28.25
N VAL A 7 9.15 23.94 29.52
CA VAL A 7 9.60 22.86 30.39
C VAL A 7 8.67 21.64 30.27
N THR A 8 9.29 20.46 30.29
CA THR A 8 8.73 19.11 30.30
C THR A 8 7.87 18.81 31.53
N VAL A 9 6.78 18.05 31.38
CA VAL A 9 6.15 17.29 32.49
C VAL A 9 6.00 15.82 32.07
N ILE A 10 6.65 14.96 32.86
CA ILE A 10 6.60 13.49 32.81
C ILE A 10 5.52 13.04 33.80
N THR A 11 4.54 12.25 33.35
CA THR A 11 3.62 11.53 34.24
C THR A 11 3.75 10.03 34.00
N ALA A 12 4.45 9.38 34.93
CA ALA A 12 4.44 7.94 35.11
C ALA A 12 3.19 7.54 35.91
N SER A 13 2.56 6.43 35.53
CA SER A 13 1.52 5.79 36.35
C SER A 13 1.74 4.28 36.32
N LEU A 14 2.24 3.75 37.44
CA LEU A 14 2.27 2.35 37.82
C LEU A 14 1.08 2.09 38.74
N LEU A 15 0.21 1.14 38.44
CA LEU A 15 -0.57 0.41 39.44
C LEU A 15 -0.79 -1.04 39.00
N SER A 16 -0.82 -1.89 40.00
CA SER A 16 -0.54 -3.32 40.04
C SER A 16 -1.76 -4.16 40.46
N LEU A 17 -1.52 -5.47 40.60
CA LEU A 17 -2.32 -6.53 41.27
C LEU A 17 -3.46 -7.14 40.43
N ALA A 18 -3.84 -8.42 40.57
CA ALA A 18 -3.29 -9.67 41.13
C ALA A 18 -4.39 -10.75 40.95
N CYS A 19 -4.09 -11.98 41.39
CA CYS A 19 -4.96 -13.15 41.62
C CYS A 19 -5.13 -14.09 40.41
N SER A 20 -4.45 -15.25 40.35
CA SER A 20 -4.63 -16.49 41.15
C SER A 20 -5.99 -17.16 40.87
N GLY A 21 -6.15 -18.47 40.70
CA GLY A 21 -5.28 -19.65 40.73
C GLY A 21 -6.15 -20.86 40.31
N GLY A 22 -5.57 -22.05 40.16
CA GLY A 22 -6.36 -23.27 39.93
C GLY A 22 -5.50 -24.50 39.62
N SER A 23 -5.50 -25.45 40.55
CA SER A 23 -4.55 -26.55 40.71
C SER A 23 -4.65 -27.69 39.69
N THR A 24 -3.53 -28.43 39.64
CA THR A 24 -3.27 -29.72 38.99
C THR A 24 -4.19 -30.87 39.45
N ASN A 25 -4.44 -31.84 38.57
CA ASN A 25 -4.31 -33.28 38.87
C ASN A 25 -4.38 -34.16 37.60
N THR A 26 -3.50 -35.16 37.55
CA THR A 26 -3.34 -36.19 36.50
C THR A 26 -4.06 -37.50 36.85
N SER A 27 -4.78 -38.07 35.85
CA SER A 27 -5.04 -39.50 35.50
C SER A 27 -5.43 -40.56 36.57
N PRO A 28 -6.27 -41.59 36.27
CA PRO A 28 -5.98 -42.59 35.21
C PRO A 28 -7.17 -43.25 34.44
N ASN A 29 -6.77 -43.78 33.28
CA ASN A 29 -7.28 -44.80 32.35
C ASN A 29 -8.42 -45.78 32.76
N THR A 30 -9.39 -46.00 31.85
CA THR A 30 -9.99 -47.33 31.55
C THR A 30 -10.68 -47.35 30.17
N ALA A 31 -10.31 -48.32 29.34
CA ALA A 31 -11.02 -48.79 28.14
C ALA A 31 -12.44 -49.29 28.51
N THR A 32 -13.47 -49.45 27.67
CA THR A 32 -13.61 -49.87 26.27
C THR A 32 -15.11 -49.71 25.93
N ALA A 33 -15.49 -49.26 24.73
CA ALA A 33 -16.70 -49.76 24.03
C ALA A 33 -16.84 -49.10 22.65
N ASN A 34 -16.89 -49.98 21.66
CA ASN A 34 -17.10 -49.72 20.25
C ASN A 34 -18.41 -48.96 19.98
N LYS A 35 -18.34 -47.78 19.38
CA LYS A 35 -19.44 -47.23 18.57
C LYS A 35 -18.89 -46.27 17.52
N ALA A 36 -18.95 -46.69 16.26
CA ALA A 36 -18.66 -45.84 15.12
C ALA A 36 -19.53 -44.56 15.17
N PRO A 37 -18.96 -43.36 15.05
CA PRO A 37 -19.74 -42.20 14.67
C PRO A 37 -19.94 -42.23 13.16
N ALA A 38 -21.21 -42.24 12.77
CA ALA A 38 -21.65 -42.03 11.41
C ALA A 38 -21.01 -40.78 10.80
N ASN A 39 -20.71 -40.89 9.50
CA ASN A 39 -20.23 -39.84 8.63
C ASN A 39 -21.19 -38.63 8.66
N SER A 40 -20.92 -37.67 9.54
CA SER A 40 -21.49 -36.33 9.48
C SER A 40 -20.46 -35.43 8.82
N THR A 41 -20.51 -35.36 7.49
CA THR A 41 -19.99 -34.21 6.74
C THR A 41 -20.82 -32.99 7.12
N ALA A 42 -20.57 -32.45 8.30
CA ALA A 42 -20.86 -31.05 8.58
C ALA A 42 -19.89 -30.27 7.70
N ALA A 43 -20.41 -29.70 6.62
CA ALA A 43 -19.68 -28.74 5.80
C ALA A 43 -19.21 -27.62 6.72
N ASN A 44 -17.93 -27.68 7.06
CA ASN A 44 -17.27 -26.64 7.82
C ASN A 44 -17.17 -25.45 6.85
N ASN A 45 -18.20 -24.59 6.83
CA ASN A 45 -18.16 -23.26 6.24
C ASN A 45 -17.23 -22.35 7.09
N ALA A 46 -16.04 -22.84 7.40
CA ALA A 46 -14.94 -21.96 7.71
C ALA A 46 -14.59 -21.30 6.38
N ALA A 47 -14.82 -19.99 6.29
CA ALA A 47 -14.24 -19.19 5.23
C ALA A 47 -12.75 -19.57 5.11
N PRO A 48 -12.21 -19.73 3.89
CA PRO A 48 -10.77 -19.92 3.73
C PRO A 48 -10.07 -18.86 4.59
N PRO A 49 -9.02 -19.23 5.36
CA PRO A 49 -8.24 -18.22 6.05
C PRO A 49 -7.87 -17.15 5.02
N ALA A 50 -8.09 -15.88 5.36
CA ALA A 50 -7.73 -14.76 4.50
C ALA A 50 -6.33 -15.05 3.96
N LYS A 51 -6.20 -15.13 2.63
CA LYS A 51 -4.88 -15.30 2.01
C LYS A 51 -4.01 -14.22 2.64
N ALA A 52 -2.90 -14.62 3.26
CA ALA A 52 -1.86 -13.65 3.60
C ALA A 52 -1.63 -12.82 2.33
N ASP A 53 -1.71 -11.49 2.42
CA ASP A 53 -1.59 -10.59 1.28
C ASP A 53 -0.28 -10.87 0.57
N GLU A 54 -0.35 -11.70 -0.46
CA GLU A 54 0.82 -12.19 -1.17
C GLU A 54 1.28 -11.06 -2.06
N VAL A 55 2.47 -10.53 -1.75
CA VAL A 55 3.08 -9.46 -2.54
C VAL A 55 3.25 -9.94 -3.99
N PRO A 56 2.62 -9.28 -4.97
CA PRO A 56 2.63 -9.71 -6.36
C PRO A 56 4.04 -9.87 -6.93
N ALA A 57 4.22 -10.81 -7.87
CA ALA A 57 5.51 -11.02 -8.52
C ALA A 57 5.98 -9.77 -9.29
N SER A 58 5.04 -9.01 -9.89
CA SER A 58 5.32 -7.75 -10.56
C SER A 58 5.89 -6.69 -9.60
N VAL A 59 5.39 -6.63 -8.36
CA VAL A 59 5.91 -5.76 -7.29
C VAL A 59 7.34 -6.15 -6.90
N LYS A 60 7.59 -7.45 -6.68
CA LYS A 60 8.94 -7.95 -6.35
C LYS A 60 9.94 -7.64 -7.47
N ALA A 61 9.54 -7.84 -8.71
CA ALA A 61 10.37 -7.54 -9.89
C ALA A 61 10.62 -6.04 -10.08
N ALA A 62 9.70 -5.18 -9.63
CA ALA A 62 9.85 -3.73 -9.74
C ALA A 62 10.90 -3.15 -8.78
N LEU A 63 11.14 -3.79 -7.64
CA LEU A 63 12.17 -3.42 -6.67
C LEU A 63 13.15 -4.58 -6.40
N PRO A 64 14.05 -4.92 -7.35
CA PRO A 64 14.90 -6.10 -7.25
C PRO A 64 15.93 -6.05 -6.10
N GLY A 65 16.19 -4.87 -5.53
CA GLY A 65 17.05 -4.71 -4.35
C GLY A 65 16.33 -4.94 -3.02
N ALA A 66 15.00 -5.04 -3.02
CA ALA A 66 14.24 -5.23 -1.79
C ALA A 66 14.31 -6.68 -1.33
N GLN A 67 14.66 -6.88 -0.07
CA GLN A 67 14.73 -8.18 0.57
C GLN A 67 13.40 -8.55 1.23
N THR A 68 12.64 -7.53 1.65
CA THR A 68 11.33 -7.69 2.27
C THR A 68 10.36 -6.65 1.72
N PHE A 69 9.08 -6.99 1.73
CA PHE A 69 7.98 -6.10 1.36
C PHE A 69 6.94 -6.13 2.46
N THR A 70 6.26 -5.01 2.65
CA THR A 70 5.05 -4.94 3.48
C THR A 70 3.88 -4.62 2.54
N ALA A 71 2.78 -5.37 2.64
CA ALA A 71 1.52 -4.97 2.00
C ALA A 71 0.85 -3.93 2.91
N MET A 72 0.55 -2.74 2.37
CA MET A 72 -0.21 -1.70 3.04
C MET A 72 -1.52 -1.47 2.32
N HIS A 73 -2.59 -1.44 3.10
CA HIS A 73 -3.95 -1.16 2.65
C HIS A 73 -4.43 0.07 3.42
N LYS A 74 -4.85 1.11 2.69
CA LYS A 74 -5.44 2.30 3.28
C LYS A 74 -6.63 2.74 2.46
N GLU A 75 -7.73 3.00 3.14
CA GLU A 75 -8.93 3.50 2.50
C GLU A 75 -8.90 5.02 2.37
N LEU A 76 -9.22 5.51 1.17
CA LEU A 76 -9.54 6.91 0.94
C LEU A 76 -10.90 7.25 1.57
N THR A 77 -10.94 8.35 2.30
CA THR A 77 -12.20 8.95 2.77
C THR A 77 -12.98 9.56 1.60
N ASP A 78 -14.29 9.71 1.75
CA ASP A 78 -15.14 10.34 0.73
C ASP A 78 -14.69 11.78 0.41
N ALA A 79 -14.15 12.51 1.40
CA ALA A 79 -13.60 13.85 1.20
C ALA A 79 -12.34 13.82 0.33
N GLN A 80 -11.43 12.87 0.57
CA GLN A 80 -10.23 12.69 -0.25
C GLN A 80 -10.61 12.28 -1.68
N ILE A 81 -11.56 11.36 -1.84
CA ILE A 81 -12.09 10.96 -3.16
C ILE A 81 -12.64 12.18 -3.87
N ALA A 82 -13.53 12.95 -3.24
CA ALA A 82 -14.11 14.14 -3.85
C ALA A 82 -13.06 15.18 -4.26
N SER A 83 -12.00 15.37 -3.46
CA SER A 83 -10.89 16.24 -3.83
C SER A 83 -10.15 15.71 -5.06
N ILE A 84 -9.77 14.43 -5.07
CA ILE A 84 -9.05 13.80 -6.17
C ILE A 84 -9.88 13.86 -7.46
N GLU A 85 -11.17 13.54 -7.40
CA GLU A 85 -12.04 13.60 -8.58
C GLU A 85 -12.22 15.04 -9.10
N LYS A 86 -12.25 16.02 -8.20
CA LYS A 86 -12.30 17.44 -8.58
C LYS A 86 -11.01 17.87 -9.28
N ASP A 87 -9.85 17.49 -8.75
CA ASP A 87 -8.56 17.92 -9.26
C ASP A 87 -8.21 17.20 -10.57
N THR A 88 -8.61 15.93 -10.71
CA THR A 88 -8.32 15.11 -11.89
C THR A 88 -9.37 15.19 -12.99
N GLY A 89 -10.63 15.44 -12.64
CA GLY A 89 -11.78 15.22 -13.52
C GLY A 89 -12.10 13.74 -13.79
N GLY A 90 -11.30 12.81 -13.23
CA GLY A 90 -11.49 11.36 -13.32
C GLY A 90 -12.29 10.81 -12.15
N LYS A 91 -12.67 9.53 -12.22
CA LYS A 91 -13.38 8.82 -11.14
C LYS A 91 -12.44 7.89 -10.40
N VAL A 92 -12.46 7.96 -9.08
CA VAL A 92 -11.74 7.00 -8.23
C VAL A 92 -12.60 5.73 -8.17
N THR A 93 -12.11 4.64 -8.75
CA THR A 93 -12.88 3.38 -8.86
C THR A 93 -12.72 2.46 -7.65
N GLU A 94 -11.65 2.64 -6.87
CA GLU A 94 -11.32 1.81 -5.72
C GLU A 94 -11.00 2.70 -4.52
N LYS A 95 -11.68 2.49 -3.39
CA LYS A 95 -11.39 3.22 -2.15
C LYS A 95 -10.17 2.66 -1.42
N ASP A 96 -9.99 1.34 -1.49
CA ASP A 96 -8.87 0.65 -0.85
C ASP A 96 -7.61 0.76 -1.72
N HIS A 97 -6.67 1.59 -1.27
CA HIS A 97 -5.41 1.83 -1.94
C HIS A 97 -4.35 0.85 -1.44
N HIS A 98 -3.72 0.17 -2.40
CA HIS A 98 -2.70 -0.85 -2.16
C HIS A 98 -1.31 -0.29 -2.44
N SER A 99 -0.45 -0.28 -1.44
CA SER A 99 0.96 0.13 -1.56
C SER A 99 1.89 -0.92 -0.97
N TYR A 100 3.00 -1.18 -1.67
CA TYR A 100 3.96 -2.22 -1.30
C TYR A 100 5.35 -1.61 -1.08
N PRO A 101 5.63 -1.03 0.11
CA PRO A 101 6.97 -0.57 0.45
C PRO A 101 7.97 -1.74 0.50
N GLY A 102 9.06 -1.59 -0.27
CA GLY A 102 10.16 -2.54 -0.33
C GLY A 102 11.34 -2.07 0.51
N PHE A 103 11.97 -2.97 1.25
CA PHE A 103 13.08 -2.66 2.15
C PHE A 103 14.29 -3.55 1.89
N SER A 104 15.49 -2.95 1.95
CA SER A 104 16.76 -3.67 2.06
C SER A 104 17.25 -3.64 3.50
N THR A 105 18.05 -4.64 3.87
CA THR A 105 18.84 -4.64 5.10
C THR A 105 20.30 -4.70 4.72
N VAL A 106 21.05 -3.66 5.07
CA VAL A 106 22.50 -3.59 4.85
C VAL A 106 23.14 -3.28 6.20
N ASN A 107 24.07 -4.14 6.64
CA ASN A 107 24.75 -4.01 7.93
C ASN A 107 23.80 -3.89 9.14
N GLY A 108 22.65 -4.58 9.10
CA GLY A 108 21.63 -4.54 10.15
C GLY A 108 20.70 -3.32 10.11
N THR A 109 20.95 -2.35 9.23
CA THR A 109 20.07 -1.20 9.03
C THR A 109 19.04 -1.50 7.96
N LYS A 110 17.76 -1.42 8.32
CA LYS A 110 16.63 -1.53 7.37
C LYS A 110 16.39 -0.18 6.69
N THR A 111 16.48 -0.14 5.37
CA THR A 111 16.25 1.06 4.56
C THR A 111 15.14 0.80 3.56
N GLN A 112 14.18 1.73 3.46
CA GLN A 112 13.15 1.66 2.43
C GLN A 112 13.75 2.06 1.08
N LEU A 113 13.58 1.20 0.07
CA LEU A 113 14.07 1.45 -1.29
C LEU A 113 13.05 2.18 -2.17
N GLY A 114 11.77 2.09 -1.81
CA GLY A 114 10.66 2.69 -2.53
C GLY A 114 9.33 2.10 -2.07
N SER A 115 8.25 2.48 -2.75
CA SER A 115 6.97 1.80 -2.68
C SER A 115 6.48 1.49 -4.08
N VAL A 116 5.70 0.42 -4.23
CA VAL A 116 5.10 0.07 -5.52
C VAL A 116 3.58 0.08 -5.37
N THR A 117 2.89 0.63 -6.36
CA THR A 117 1.44 0.48 -6.51
C THR A 117 1.17 -0.25 -7.83
N ILE A 118 -0.02 -0.84 -7.92
CA ILE A 118 -0.51 -1.47 -9.13
C ILE A 118 -1.82 -0.78 -9.49
N VAL A 119 -1.85 -0.17 -10.67
CA VAL A 119 -3.03 0.52 -11.20
C VAL A 119 -3.50 -0.19 -12.46
N LYS A 120 -4.81 -0.32 -12.65
CA LYS A 120 -5.39 -0.91 -13.87
C LYS A 120 -5.95 0.18 -14.77
N ALA A 121 -5.44 0.27 -16.00
CA ALA A 121 -5.90 1.23 -16.99
C ALA A 121 -5.78 0.67 -18.40
N ALA A 122 -6.75 0.97 -19.27
CA ALA A 122 -6.78 0.48 -20.66
C ALA A 122 -6.57 -1.05 -20.79
N GLY A 123 -7.09 -1.84 -19.85
CA GLY A 123 -6.92 -3.30 -19.81
C GLY A 123 -5.50 -3.78 -19.47
N LYS A 124 -4.65 -2.90 -18.93
CA LYS A 124 -3.26 -3.17 -18.58
C LYS A 124 -3.01 -2.99 -17.09
N GLU A 125 -2.08 -3.79 -16.57
CA GLU A 125 -1.47 -3.57 -15.27
C GLU A 125 -0.34 -2.55 -15.42
N ILE A 126 -0.45 -1.45 -14.67
CA ILE A 126 0.50 -0.35 -14.63
C ILE A 126 1.19 -0.40 -13.26
N ILE A 127 2.48 -0.69 -13.25
CA ILE A 127 3.29 -0.72 -12.04
C ILE A 127 3.90 0.66 -11.86
N VAL A 128 3.54 1.36 -10.79
CA VAL A 128 4.12 2.66 -10.46
C VAL A 128 5.07 2.47 -9.29
N VAL A 129 6.33 2.81 -9.50
CA VAL A 129 7.36 2.76 -8.46
C VAL A 129 7.56 4.17 -7.94
N TYR A 130 7.38 4.33 -6.64
CA TYR A 130 7.58 5.57 -5.92
C TYR A 130 8.87 5.56 -5.13
N GLU A 131 9.50 6.73 -5.05
CA GLU A 131 10.50 7.09 -4.05
C GLU A 131 9.93 8.14 -3.10
N ASN A 132 10.59 8.32 -1.95
CA ASN A 132 10.25 9.38 -1.01
C ASN A 132 11.16 10.57 -1.26
N LYS A 133 10.58 11.70 -1.67
CA LYS A 133 11.26 12.97 -1.84
C LYS A 133 10.75 13.93 -0.77
N GLU A 134 11.59 14.18 0.24
CA GLU A 134 11.32 15.12 1.35
C GLU A 134 10.06 14.83 2.19
N GLY A 135 9.57 13.59 2.16
CA GLY A 135 8.36 13.16 2.84
C GLY A 135 7.13 13.03 1.94
N SER A 136 7.28 13.31 0.64
CA SER A 136 6.20 13.15 -0.34
C SER A 136 6.55 12.05 -1.36
N PRO A 137 5.58 11.25 -1.80
CA PRO A 137 5.79 10.28 -2.88
C PRO A 137 6.10 10.99 -4.21
N SER A 138 7.13 10.53 -4.90
CA SER A 138 7.46 10.93 -6.27
C SER A 138 7.65 9.68 -7.12
N ILE A 139 7.20 9.71 -8.37
CA ILE A 139 7.31 8.59 -9.29
C ILE A 139 8.79 8.43 -9.66
N LYS A 140 9.37 7.29 -9.30
CA LYS A 140 10.70 6.89 -9.76
C LYS A 140 10.66 6.35 -11.18
N GLU A 141 9.71 5.45 -11.45
CA GLU A 141 9.51 4.85 -12.77
C GLU A 141 8.11 4.24 -12.90
N ILE A 142 7.66 4.04 -14.14
CA ILE A 142 6.43 3.30 -14.45
C ILE A 142 6.75 2.16 -15.40
N LYS A 143 6.17 0.99 -15.16
CA LYS A 143 6.29 -0.19 -16.03
C LYS A 143 4.89 -0.65 -16.44
N ALA A 144 4.69 -0.83 -17.74
CA ALA A 144 3.44 -1.38 -18.28
C ALA A 144 3.73 -2.15 -19.56
N GLU A 145 3.24 -3.38 -19.66
CA GLU A 145 3.51 -4.24 -20.80
C GLU A 145 2.87 -3.69 -22.09
N GLY A 146 3.65 -3.66 -23.17
CA GLY A 146 3.21 -3.19 -24.48
C GLY A 146 2.88 -1.69 -24.52
N VAL A 147 3.38 -0.91 -23.57
CA VAL A 147 3.31 0.55 -23.59
C VAL A 147 4.70 1.11 -23.90
N PRO A 148 4.84 2.07 -24.83
CA PRO A 148 6.14 2.62 -25.19
C PRO A 148 6.88 3.24 -24.00
N ALA A 149 8.17 2.89 -23.84
CA ALA A 149 9.01 3.45 -22.79
C ALA A 149 9.14 4.98 -22.90
N GLY A 150 9.16 5.54 -24.12
CA GLY A 150 9.17 6.99 -24.33
C GLY A 150 7.92 7.71 -23.79
N PHE A 151 6.79 7.01 -23.70
CA PHE A 151 5.60 7.51 -23.01
C PHE A 151 5.79 7.44 -21.49
N LEU A 152 6.12 6.25 -20.96
CA LEU A 152 6.22 5.98 -19.53
C LEU A 152 7.34 6.77 -18.81
N ASN A 153 8.46 7.03 -19.49
CA ASN A 153 9.59 7.74 -18.90
C ASN A 153 9.29 9.22 -18.58
N GLN A 154 8.23 9.80 -19.16
CA GLN A 154 7.84 11.19 -18.87
C GLN A 154 7.28 11.39 -17.45
N PHE A 155 6.87 10.30 -16.79
CA PHE A 155 6.34 10.36 -15.43
C PHE A 155 7.43 10.38 -14.36
N ALA A 156 8.67 10.00 -14.69
CA ALA A 156 9.76 9.95 -13.72
C ALA A 156 10.08 11.33 -13.15
N GLY A 157 10.26 11.41 -11.83
CA GLY A 157 10.50 12.62 -11.06
C GLY A 157 9.25 13.45 -10.75
N LYS A 158 8.08 13.08 -11.29
CA LYS A 158 6.83 13.80 -11.07
C LYS A 158 6.15 13.38 -9.77
N GLY A 159 5.33 14.25 -9.21
CA GLY A 159 4.61 14.02 -7.96
C GLY A 159 3.23 14.68 -7.96
N HIS A 160 2.67 14.88 -6.77
CA HIS A 160 1.35 15.49 -6.58
C HIS A 160 1.30 16.98 -6.94
N ASP A 161 2.45 17.65 -6.99
CA ASP A 161 2.57 19.05 -7.45
C ASP A 161 2.57 19.17 -8.99
N ASP A 162 2.68 18.06 -9.72
CA ASP A 162 2.63 18.04 -11.19
C ASP A 162 1.19 17.79 -11.68
N ASP A 163 0.75 18.58 -12.66
CA ASP A 163 -0.61 18.48 -13.23
C ASP A 163 -0.85 17.17 -14.01
N LEU A 164 0.21 16.57 -14.58
CA LEU A 164 0.16 15.29 -15.31
C LEU A 164 -0.93 15.24 -16.40
N LEU A 165 -1.13 16.32 -17.16
CA LEU A 165 -2.15 16.37 -18.20
C LEU A 165 -1.62 15.84 -19.55
N LEU A 166 -2.34 14.88 -20.15
CA LEU A 166 -2.02 14.43 -21.51
C LEU A 166 -2.22 15.60 -22.49
N GLY A 167 -1.24 15.81 -23.37
CA GLY A 167 -1.23 16.89 -24.35
C GLY A 167 -0.57 18.18 -23.84
N ALA A 168 -0.46 18.37 -22.52
CA ALA A 168 0.29 19.49 -21.93
C ALA A 168 1.61 19.00 -21.33
N ASP A 169 1.55 18.21 -20.26
CA ASP A 169 2.72 17.74 -19.48
C ASP A 169 3.23 16.38 -19.95
N ILE A 170 2.33 15.52 -20.42
CA ILE A 170 2.65 14.19 -20.93
C ILE A 170 2.22 14.12 -22.40
N LYS A 171 3.09 13.60 -23.27
CA LYS A 171 2.76 13.36 -24.70
C LYS A 171 2.60 11.87 -24.94
N ALA A 172 1.71 11.45 -25.85
CA ALA A 172 1.47 10.03 -26.11
C ALA A 172 2.73 9.25 -26.55
N ASN A 173 3.71 9.89 -27.19
CA ASN A 173 5.04 9.34 -27.51
C ASN A 173 5.02 7.88 -28.04
N GLY A 174 4.14 7.65 -29.04
CA GLY A 174 3.98 6.35 -29.70
C GLY A 174 2.93 5.43 -29.07
N ALA A 175 2.38 5.77 -27.91
CA ALA A 175 1.18 5.11 -27.40
C ALA A 175 -0.05 5.58 -28.20
N LYS A 176 -1.10 4.74 -28.27
CA LYS A 176 -2.39 5.18 -28.81
C LYS A 176 -3.00 6.22 -27.86
N ASP A 177 -3.66 7.24 -28.40
CA ASP A 177 -4.14 8.39 -27.62
C ASP A 177 -5.12 7.99 -26.50
N ASP A 178 -6.01 7.03 -26.77
CA ASP A 178 -6.96 6.49 -25.79
C ASP A 178 -6.25 5.76 -24.64
N VAL A 179 -5.25 4.93 -24.98
CA VAL A 179 -4.41 4.22 -24.01
C VAL A 179 -3.58 5.21 -23.21
N ALA A 180 -2.95 6.17 -23.86
CA ALA A 180 -2.15 7.21 -23.22
C ALA A 180 -3.00 8.00 -22.24
N LYS A 181 -4.20 8.42 -22.64
CA LYS A 181 -5.13 9.15 -21.79
C LYS A 181 -5.53 8.34 -20.57
N ALA A 182 -5.97 7.10 -20.76
CA ALA A 182 -6.41 6.24 -19.67
C ALA A 182 -5.28 5.99 -18.66
N ILE A 183 -4.04 5.76 -19.12
CA ILE A 183 -2.89 5.56 -18.23
C ILE A 183 -2.54 6.85 -17.51
N THR A 184 -2.47 7.98 -18.21
CA THR A 184 -2.16 9.28 -17.60
C THR A 184 -3.17 9.64 -16.51
N ASP A 185 -4.47 9.51 -16.78
CA ASP A 185 -5.53 9.79 -15.81
C ASP A 185 -5.41 8.87 -14.58
N ALA A 186 -5.19 7.57 -14.80
CA ALA A 186 -5.09 6.60 -13.72
C ALA A 186 -3.83 6.82 -12.85
N VAL A 187 -2.69 7.13 -13.46
CA VAL A 187 -1.45 7.49 -12.74
C VAL A 187 -1.65 8.77 -11.94
N ARG A 188 -2.31 9.78 -12.51
CA ARG A 188 -2.60 11.03 -11.80
C ARG A 188 -3.47 10.78 -10.56
N ILE A 189 -4.52 9.97 -10.67
CA ILE A 189 -5.34 9.55 -9.54
C ILE A 189 -4.51 8.81 -8.48
N ASP A 190 -3.65 7.89 -8.90
CA ASP A 190 -2.78 7.12 -8.00
C ASP A 190 -1.79 8.01 -7.24
N VAL A 191 -1.18 8.99 -7.92
CA VAL A 191 -0.28 9.98 -7.30
C VAL A 191 -0.97 10.79 -6.22
N LEU A 192 -2.17 11.31 -6.50
CA LEU A 192 -2.92 12.10 -5.52
C LEU A 192 -3.44 11.22 -4.37
N SER A 193 -3.79 9.97 -4.65
CA SER A 193 -4.14 8.99 -3.61
C SER A 193 -2.95 8.68 -2.70
N MET A 194 -1.78 8.44 -3.29
CA MET A 194 -0.53 8.25 -2.57
C MET A 194 -0.18 9.45 -1.70
N GLN A 195 -0.35 10.68 -2.20
CA GLN A 195 -0.12 11.89 -1.43
C GLN A 195 -1.11 12.01 -0.26
N ALA A 196 -2.41 11.83 -0.52
CA ALA A 196 -3.45 11.95 0.49
C ALA A 196 -3.29 10.94 1.65
N LEU A 197 -2.76 9.76 1.36
CA LEU A 197 -2.66 8.65 2.32
C LEU A 197 -1.28 8.49 2.97
N TYR A 198 -0.21 8.86 2.27
CA TYR A 198 1.17 8.57 2.69
C TYR A 198 2.11 9.79 2.61
N GLY A 199 1.68 10.88 1.96
CA GLY A 199 2.43 12.13 1.95
C GLY A 199 2.40 12.83 3.31
N LYS A 200 3.40 13.68 3.55
CA LYS A 200 3.32 14.63 4.66
C LYS A 200 2.14 15.57 4.45
N ALA A 201 1.49 15.96 5.55
CA ALA A 201 0.51 17.03 5.52
C ALA A 201 1.17 18.30 4.97
N HIS A 202 0.57 18.91 3.94
CA HIS A 202 0.97 20.24 3.52
C HIS A 202 0.53 21.23 4.59
N SER A 203 1.48 21.96 5.15
CA SER A 203 1.19 23.23 5.80
C SER A 203 0.77 24.20 4.70
N HIS A 204 -0.53 24.40 4.53
CA HIS A 204 -1.06 25.52 3.74
C HIS A 204 -0.88 26.83 4.49
#